data_AF-A0A529N6W5-F1
#
_entry.id   AF-A0A529N6W5-F1
#
_cell.length_a   1.000
_cell.length_b   1.000
_cell.length_c   1.000
_cell.angle_alpha   90.00
_cell.angle_beta   90.00
_cell.angle_gamma   90.00
#
_symmetry.space_group_name_H-M   'P 1'
#
loop_
_entity.id
_entity.type
_entity.pdbx_description
1 polymer ?
#
loop_
_entity_poly.entity_id
_entity_poly.type
_entity_poly.pdbx_seq_one_letter_code
_entity_poly.pdbx_strand_id
1 'polypeptide(L)' 'THGTPFRRAIEEDLLDPHRVVQIGIRGSLYSPQEHDWAKAQGVRIVYMEEFSSRGPEAVMAEVRDIVGTSPTYVT' A
#
# COMPACT_ATOMS: atom_id res chain seq x y z
N THR A 1 -14.09 10.87 3.98
CA THR A 1 -13.60 10.92 5.38
C THR A 1 -12.09 10.72 5.37
N HIS A 2 -11.40 10.72 6.52
CA HIS A 2 -9.95 10.47 6.55
C HIS A 2 -9.51 9.05 6.13
N GLY A 3 -10.43 8.06 6.10
CA GLY A 3 -10.16 6.69 5.70
C GLY A 3 -10.39 6.39 4.22
N THR A 4 -10.83 7.39 3.43
CA THR A 4 -11.16 7.20 2.01
C THR A 4 -10.22 7.86 0.98
N PRO A 5 -9.12 8.57 1.31
CA PRO A 5 -8.41 9.39 0.30
C PRO A 5 -7.82 8.56 -0.84
N PHE A 6 -7.07 7.48 -0.54
CA PHE A 6 -6.44 6.67 -1.58
C PHE A 6 -7.43 5.88 -2.43
N ARG A 7 -8.56 5.47 -1.85
CA ARG A 7 -9.63 4.84 -2.61
C ARG A 7 -10.21 5.79 -3.66
N ARG A 8 -10.51 7.04 -3.26
CA ARG A 8 -11.00 8.05 -4.20
C ARG A 8 -9.96 8.35 -5.28
N ALA A 9 -8.69 8.51 -4.90
CA ALA A 9 -7.61 8.79 -5.85
C ALA A 9 -7.43 7.67 -6.91
N ILE A 10 -7.60 6.41 -6.53
CA ILE A 10 -7.59 5.28 -7.49
C ILE A 10 -8.83 5.32 -8.39
N GLU A 11 -10.03 5.51 -7.82
CA GLU A 11 -11.27 5.58 -8.61
C GLU A 11 -11.35 6.82 -9.53
N GLU A 12 -10.58 7.87 -9.25
CA GLU A 12 -10.46 9.11 -10.04
C GLU A 12 -9.27 9.09 -11.00
N ASP A 13 -8.59 7.95 -11.17
CA ASP A 13 -7.42 7.77 -12.04
C ASP A 13 -6.23 8.71 -11.73
N LEU A 14 -6.17 9.21 -10.49
CA LEU A 14 -5.08 10.08 -10.01
C LEU A 14 -3.88 9.26 -9.51
N LEU A 15 -4.09 7.97 -9.24
CA LEU A 15 -3.12 7.07 -8.63
C LEU A 15 -3.11 5.74 -9.37
N ASP A 16 -1.96 5.34 -9.90
CA ASP A 16 -1.77 3.99 -10.46
C ASP A 16 -1.64 2.99 -9.31
N PRO A 17 -2.65 2.13 -9.06
CA PRO A 17 -2.67 1.25 -7.90
C PRO A 17 -1.55 0.21 -7.90
N HIS A 18 -1.00 -0.16 -9.07
CA HIS A 18 0.11 -1.11 -9.17
C HIS A 18 1.45 -0.53 -8.71
N ARG A 19 1.53 0.79 -8.52
CA ARG A 19 2.71 1.50 -8.01
C ARG A 19 2.48 2.06 -6.61
N VAL A 20 1.49 1.53 -5.88
CA VAL A 20 1.19 1.92 -4.50
C VAL A 20 1.67 0.87 -3.53
N VAL A 21 2.46 1.29 -2.54
CA VAL A 21 2.88 0.45 -1.42
C VAL A 21 2.46 1.11 -0.10
N GLN A 22 1.70 0.37 0.72
CA GLN A 22 1.33 0.76 2.08
C GLN A 22 2.12 -0.09 3.07
N ILE A 23 2.85 0.55 3.99
CA ILE A 23 3.75 -0.13 4.92
C ILE A 23 3.30 0.11 6.36
N GLY A 24 3.24 -0.95 7.16
CA GLY A 24 2.98 -0.88 8.60
C GLY A 24 1.51 -0.91 9.00
N ILE A 25 0.63 -1.36 8.10
CA ILE A 25 -0.78 -1.64 8.41
C ILE A 25 -0.86 -2.65 9.56
N ARG A 26 -1.62 -2.33 10.60
CA ARG A 26 -1.77 -3.12 11.84
C ARG A 26 -3.06 -2.76 12.55
N GLY A 27 -3.41 -3.55 13.56
CA GLY A 27 -4.58 -3.36 14.40
C GLY A 27 -5.74 -4.27 14.02
N SER A 28 -6.79 -4.26 14.84
CA SER A 28 -7.99 -5.05 14.59
C SER A 28 -8.75 -4.50 13.38
N LEU A 29 -9.09 -5.39 12.45
CA LEU A 29 -9.99 -5.08 11.35
C LEU A 29 -11.44 -5.16 11.81
N TYR A 30 -12.30 -4.32 11.26
CA TYR A 30 -13.75 -4.48 11.48
C TYR A 30 -14.30 -5.67 10.69
N SER A 31 -13.63 -6.04 9.60
CA SER A 31 -13.94 -7.20 8.77
C SER A 31 -12.65 -7.80 8.20
N PRO A 32 -12.55 -9.13 8.06
CA PRO A 32 -11.40 -9.77 7.41
C PRO A 32 -11.17 -9.30 5.95
N GLN A 33 -12.20 -8.74 5.30
CA GLN A 33 -12.18 -8.34 3.90
C GLN A 33 -11.81 -6.87 3.67
N GLU A 34 -11.49 -6.10 4.71
CA GLU A 34 -11.25 -4.65 4.57
C GLU A 34 -10.15 -4.27 3.58
N HIS A 35 -9.17 -5.15 3.39
CA HIS A 35 -8.04 -4.93 2.48
C HIS A 35 -8.22 -5.55 1.10
N ASP A 36 -9.26 -6.35 0.89
CA ASP A 36 -9.42 -7.14 -0.33
C ASP A 36 -9.63 -6.25 -1.55
N TRP A 37 -10.36 -5.14 -1.39
CA TRP A 37 -10.55 -4.18 -2.47
C TRP A 37 -9.21 -3.60 -2.93
N ALA A 38 -8.36 -3.13 -1.99
CA ALA A 38 -7.06 -2.55 -2.32
C ALA A 38 -6.13 -3.57 -3.00
N LYS A 39 -6.10 -4.80 -2.48
CA LYS A 39 -5.35 -5.92 -3.10
C LYS A 39 -5.86 -6.22 -4.51
N ALA A 40 -7.17 -6.22 -4.72
CA ALA A 40 -7.78 -6.46 -6.03
C ALA A 40 -7.47 -5.34 -7.05
N GLN A 41 -7.22 -4.11 -6.59
CA GLN A 41 -6.74 -3.02 -7.47
C GLN A 41 -5.24 -3.15 -7.80
N GLY A 42 -4.48 -3.98 -7.08
CA GLY A 42 -3.03 -4.12 -7.26
C GLY A 42 -2.18 -3.39 -6.22
N VAL A 43 -2.79 -2.80 -5.18
CA VAL A 43 -2.04 -2.14 -4.10
C VAL A 43 -1.25 -3.16 -3.30
N ARG A 44 0.05 -2.90 -3.11
CA ARG A 44 0.89 -3.70 -2.23
C ARG A 44 0.74 -3.25 -0.78
N ILE A 45 0.28 -4.15 0.09
CA ILE A 45 0.18 -3.92 1.53
C ILE A 45 1.24 -4.74 2.25
N VAL A 46 2.21 -4.09 2.88
CA VAL A 46 3.19 -4.70 3.79
C VAL A 46 2.67 -4.52 5.22
N TYR A 47 2.17 -5.60 5.82
CA TYR A 47 1.68 -5.59 7.20
C TYR A 47 2.83 -5.35 8.19
N MET A 48 2.53 -4.85 9.40
CA MET A 48 3.57 -4.56 10.39
C MET A 48 4.37 -5.80 10.80
N GLU A 49 3.73 -6.96 10.88
CA GLU A 49 4.37 -8.24 11.17
C GLU A 49 5.33 -8.66 10.05
N GLU A 50 4.96 -8.38 8.81
CA GLU A 50 5.81 -8.62 7.63
C GLU A 50 7.00 -7.66 7.59
N PHE A 51 6.76 -6.38 7.85
CA PHE A 51 7.81 -5.38 7.94
C PHE A 51 8.82 -5.73 9.05
N SER A 52 8.32 -6.15 10.21
CA SER A 52 9.14 -6.56 11.35
C SER A 52 10.02 -7.78 11.04
N SER A 53 9.50 -8.76 10.27
CA SER A 53 10.26 -9.97 9.92
C SER A 53 11.31 -9.75 8.84
N ARG A 54 11.02 -8.90 7.85
CA ARG A 54 11.91 -8.63 6.71
C ARG A 54 12.92 -7.52 6.96
N GLY A 55 12.56 -6.56 7.81
CA GLY A 55 13.35 -5.36 8.08
C GLY A 55 13.27 -4.31 6.97
N PRO A 56 13.76 -3.09 7.28
CA PRO A 56 13.59 -1.93 6.40
C PRO A 56 14.32 -2.05 5.06
N GLU A 57 15.51 -2.64 5.03
CA GLU A 57 16.30 -2.75 3.80
C GLU A 57 15.61 -3.60 2.73
N ALA A 58 15.12 -4.78 3.13
CA ALA A 58 14.44 -5.71 2.24
C ALA A 58 13.08 -5.19 1.76
N VAL A 59 12.34 -4.48 2.62
CA VAL A 59 11.07 -3.85 2.23
C VAL A 59 11.32 -2.70 1.27
N MET A 60 12.32 -1.85 1.54
CA MET A 60 12.62 -0.72 0.66
C MET A 60 13.19 -1.16 -0.70
N ALA A 61 13.83 -2.33 -0.79
CA ALA A 61 14.22 -2.91 -2.07
C ALA A 61 12.97 -3.21 -2.93
N GLU A 62 12.00 -3.94 -2.39
CA GLU A 62 10.72 -4.21 -3.08
C GLU A 62 9.96 -2.93 -3.43
N VAL A 63 9.91 -1.95 -2.51
CA VAL A 63 9.25 -0.66 -2.78
C VAL A 63 9.86 0.01 -4.01
N ARG A 64 11.20 0.07 -4.10
CA ARG A 64 11.90 0.66 -5.24
C ARG A 64 11.63 -0.10 -6.55
N ASP A 65 11.53 -1.42 -6.49
CA ASP A 65 11.18 -2.24 -7.66
C ASP A 65 9.75 -1.96 -8.13
N ILE A 66 8.81 -1.78 -7.20
CA ILE A 66 7.40 -1.49 -7.51
C ILE A 66 7.22 -0.07 -8.06
N VAL A 67 7.77 0.95 -7.37
CA VAL A 67 7.57 2.34 -7.81
C VAL A 67 8.44 2.69 -9.01
N GLY A 68 9.56 2.00 -9.21
CA GLY A 68 10.48 2.26 -10.31
C GLY A 68 11.05 3.69 -10.27
N THR A 69 11.15 4.32 -11.44
CA THR A 69 11.78 5.65 -11.61
C THR A 69 10.80 6.79 -11.90
N SER A 70 9.50 6.51 -12.04
CA SER A 70 8.52 7.57 -12.33
C SER A 70 8.21 8.41 -11.09
N PRO A 71 7.64 9.61 -11.25
CA PRO A 71 7.28 10.48 -10.12
C PRO A 71 6.48 9.72 -9.06
N THR A 72 6.92 9.84 -7.81
CA THR A 72 6.39 9.09 -6.67
C THR A 72 6.19 10.04 -5.50
N TYR A 73 5.03 9.95 -4.84
CA TYR A 73 4.69 10.74 -3.66
C TYR A 73 4.89 9.92 -2.38
N VAL A 74 5.31 10.56 -1.29
CA VAL A 74 5.51 9.94 0.02
C VAL A 74 4.65 10.67 1.04
N THR A 75 3.91 9.92 1.85
CA THR A 75 2.96 10.42 2.86
C THR A 75 3.02 9.63 4.14
#